data_AF-A0A847LHC6-F1
#
_entry.id   AF-A0A847LHC6-F1
#
_cell.length_a   1.000
_cell.length_b   1.000
_cell.length_c   1.000
_cell.angle_alpha   90.00
_cell.angle_beta   90.00
_cell.angle_gamma   90.00
#
_symmetry.space_group_name_H-M   'P 1'
#
loop_
_entity.id
_entity.type
_entity.pdbx_description
1 polymer ?
#
loop_
_entity_poly.entity_id
_entity_poly.type
_entity_poly.pdbx_seq_one_letter_code
_entity_poly.pdbx_strand_id
1 'polypeptide(L)' 'MIEIDGSFGEGGGQILRTALARAMCTGRPFRITAIRARRRRPGLLRQHLTAVEAARAG' A
#
# COMPACT_ATOMS: atom_id res chain seq x y z
N MET A 1 -4.89 -2.18 14.79
CA MET A 1 -4.69 -1.55 13.46
C MET A 1 -3.19 -1.36 13.26
N ILE A 2 -2.63 -1.74 12.10
CA ILE A 2 -1.19 -1.64 11.82
C ILE A 2 -0.90 -0.30 11.14
N GLU A 3 0.10 0.45 11.60
CA GLU A 3 0.55 1.70 10.96
C GLU A 3 1.82 1.43 10.13
N ILE A 4 1.87 1.94 8.90
CA ILE A 4 2.96 1.69 7.95
C ILE A 4 3.47 3.02 7.38
N ASP A 5 4.78 3.25 7.46
CA ASP A 5 5.45 4.31 6.71
C ASP A 5 5.79 3.83 5.28
N GLY A 6 5.06 4.35 4.30
CA GLY A 6 5.23 4.05 2.89
C GLY A 6 6.45 4.72 2.23
N SER A 7 7.22 5.51 2.97
CA SER A 7 8.48 6.12 2.52
C SER A 7 9.68 5.19 2.73
N PHE A 8 9.53 4.13 3.53
CA PHE A 8 10.60 3.22 3.89
C PHE A 8 11.05 2.34 2.71
N GLY A 9 12.34 1.97 2.69
CA GLY A 9 12.93 1.12 1.64
C GLY A 9 12.84 1.72 0.24
N GLU A 10 12.35 0.95 -0.74
CA GLU A 10 12.22 1.38 -2.15
C GLU A 10 11.21 2.52 -2.38
N GLY A 11 10.49 2.95 -1.33
CA GLY A 11 9.53 4.04 -1.40
C GLY A 11 8.23 3.62 -2.11
N GLY A 12 7.49 2.70 -1.51
CA GLY A 12 6.02 2.71 -1.51
C GLY A 12 5.26 1.69 -2.37
N GLY A 13 5.76 1.32 -3.55
CA GLY A 13 4.99 0.46 -4.47
C GLY A 13 4.85 -0.99 -4.00
N GLN A 14 5.96 -1.60 -3.56
CA GLN A 14 5.95 -2.96 -3.04
C GLN A 14 5.27 -3.06 -1.68
N ILE A 15 5.59 -2.14 -0.77
CA ILE A 15 5.09 -2.20 0.62
C ILE A 15 3.56 -2.14 0.67
N LEU A 16 2.94 -1.36 -0.22
CA LEU A 16 1.48 -1.30 -0.36
C LEU A 16 0.91 -2.66 -0.74
N ARG A 17 1.45 -3.32 -1.76
CA ARG A 17 0.95 -4.64 -2.24
C ARG A 17 1.08 -5.71 -1.17
N THR A 18 2.22 -5.76 -0.48
CA THR A 18 2.45 -6.72 0.60
C THR A 18 1.51 -6.46 1.79
N ALA A 19 1.31 -5.20 2.17
CA ALA A 19 0.39 -4.84 3.25
C ALA A 19 -1.06 -5.22 2.92
N LEU A 20 -1.51 -4.96 1.68
CA LEU A 20 -2.83 -5.37 1.18
C LEU A 20 -3.01 -6.89 1.25
N ALA A 21 -2.09 -7.66 0.65
CA ALA A 21 -2.18 -9.12 0.66
C ALA A 21 -2.22 -9.67 2.09
N ARG A 22 -1.36 -9.16 2.98
CA ARG A 22 -1.34 -9.57 4.38
C ARG A 22 -2.62 -9.21 5.12
N ALA A 23 -3.20 -8.03 4.87
CA ALA A 23 -4.45 -7.62 5.48
C ALA A 23 -5.61 -8.54 5.06
N MET A 24 -5.69 -8.89 3.78
CA MET A 24 -6.68 -9.85 3.27
C MET A 24 -6.51 -11.23 3.90
N CYS A 25 -5.28 -11.76 3.95
CA CYS A 25 -5.04 -13.09 4.52
C CYS A 25 -5.25 -13.19 6.04
N THR A 26 -5.14 -12.07 6.78
CA THR A 26 -5.17 -12.08 8.24
C THR A 26 -6.38 -11.38 8.86
N GLY A 27 -7.19 -10.68 8.05
CA GLY A 27 -8.29 -9.84 8.52
C GLY A 27 -7.84 -8.63 9.36
N ARG A 28 -6.54 -8.31 9.40
CA ARG A 28 -6.00 -7.24 10.25
C ARG A 28 -5.94 -5.93 9.46
N PRO A 29 -6.66 -4.87 9.88
CA PRO A 29 -6.65 -3.59 9.18
C PRO A 29 -5.32 -2.86 9.37
N PHE A 30 -4.94 -2.08 8.36
CA PHE A 30 -3.76 -1.22 8.38
C PHE A 30 -4.06 0.18 7.83
N ARG A 31 -3.21 1.15 8.20
CA ARG A 31 -3.10 2.48 7.61
C ARG A 31 -1.68 2.63 7.10
N ILE A 32 -1.54 3.19 5.90
CA ILE A 32 -0.25 3.50 5.30
C ILE A 32 -0.19 4.98 4.97
N THR A 33 0.91 5.63 5.31
CA THR A 33 1.17 7.05 5.05
C THR A 33 2.39 7.21 4.14
N ALA A 34 2.63 8.41 3.62
CA ALA A 34 3.83 8.74 2.83
C ALA A 34 4.11 7.79 1.63
N ILE A 35 3.06 7.23 1.01
CA ILE A 35 3.18 6.30 -0.11
C ILE A 35 4.00 6.95 -1.22
N ARG A 36 5.14 6.34 -1.54
CA ARG A 36 6.03 6.79 -2.63
C ARG A 36 6.54 8.23 -2.44
N ALA A 37 6.69 8.69 -1.21
CA ALA A 37 7.09 10.07 -0.89
C ALA A 37 8.42 10.51 -1.52
N ARG A 38 9.36 9.59 -1.73
CA ARG A 38 10.68 9.88 -2.31
C ARG A 38 10.77 9.68 -3.83
N ARG A 39 9.64 9.47 -4.52
CA ARG A 39 9.60 9.23 -5.98
C ARG A 39 9.22 10.51 -6.73
N ARG A 40 9.72 10.68 -7.96
CA ARG A 40 9.40 11.81 -8.86
C ARG A 40 7.91 12.11 -8.99
N ARG A 41 7.08 11.06 -9.03
CA ARG A 41 5.61 11.18 -8.93
C ARG A 41 5.20 10.52 -7.63
N PRO A 42 4.96 11.24 -6.52
CA PRO A 42 4.62 10.64 -5.25
C PRO A 42 3.17 10.14 -5.22
N GLY A 43 2.78 9.47 -4.13
CA GLY A 43 1.42 8.98 -3.92
C GLY A 43 1.03 7.77 -4.77
N LEU A 44 -0.26 7.48 -4.76
CA LEU A 44 -0.87 6.37 -5.51
C LEU A 44 -0.96 6.71 -7.01
N LEU A 45 -0.25 5.92 -7.82
CA LEU A 45 -0.52 5.82 -9.26
C LEU A 45 -1.68 4.87 -9.57
N ARG A 46 -2.21 4.93 -10.80
CA ARG A 46 -3.26 4.06 -11.33
C ARG A 46 -3.08 2.57 -10.98
N GLN A 47 -1.90 2.00 -11.23
CA GLN A 47 -1.62 0.59 -10.93
C GLN A 47 -1.79 0.22 -9.44
N HIS A 48 -1.56 1.17 -8.53
CA HIS A 48 -1.73 0.94 -7.10
C HIS A 48 -3.21 0.96 -6.73
N LEU A 49 -3.98 1.88 -7.32
CA LEU A 49 -5.44 1.93 -7.15
C LEU A 49 -6.09 0.65 -7.67
N THR A 50 -5.67 0.15 -8.84
CA THR A 50 -6.15 -1.14 -9.37
C THR A 50 -5.93 -2.28 -8.39
N ALA A 51 -4.78 -2.34 -7.71
CA ALA A 51 -4.52 -3.36 -6.69
C ALA A 51 -5.42 -3.21 -5.45
N VAL A 52 -5.71 -1.97 -5.02
CA VAL A 52 -6.63 -1.70 -3.92
C VAL A 52 -8.06 -2.12 -4.28
N GLU A 53 -8.54 -1.76 -5.47
CA GLU A 53 -9.88 -2.12 -5.93
C GLU A 53 -10.02 -3.64 -6.11
N ALA A 54 -9.00 -4.31 -6.64
CA ALA A 54 -8.99 -5.77 -6.76
C ALA A 54 -9.09 -6.46 -5.39
N ALA A 55 -8.40 -5.93 -4.38
CA ALA A 55 -8.46 -6.45 -3.01
C ALA A 55 -9.79 -6.16 -2.30
N ARG A 56 -10.52 -5.13 -2.73
CA ARG A 56 -11.86 -4.81 -2.22
C ARG A 56 -12.95 -5.72 -2.84
N ALA A 57 -12.72 -6.21 -4.05
CA ALA A 57 -13.69 -7.00 -4.80
C ALA A 57 -13.75 -8.48 -4.40
N GLY A 58 -12.73 -8.98 -3.68
CA GLY A 58 -12.69 -10.34 -3.13
C GLY A 58 -13.21 -10.40 -1.71
#